data_AF-A0A2R3QWM1-F1
#
_entry.id   AF-A0A2R3QWM1-F1
#
_cell.length_a   1.000
_cell.length_b   1.000
_cell.length_c   1.000
_cell.angle_alpha   90.00
_cell.angle_beta   90.00
_cell.angle_gamma   90.00
#
_symmetry.space_group_name_H-M   'P 1'
#
loop_
_entity.id
_entity.type
_entity.pdbx_description
1 polymer ?
#
loop_
_entity_poly.entity_id
_entity_poly.type
_entity_poly.pdbx_seq_one_letter_code
_entity_poly.pdbx_strand_id
1 'polypeptide(L)'
;MGARRPLVLVGGKTRQMTVAEFNDLRWQMLPLGMAFPIWTHLAGAQIPPTDNPNYRYIKLTASDSYNTGVLTSESVSGSAPLVQATAVISDAGSPLNGQTVRLINTEGRVIRAGNSGTVLADAFQGHRMAPLSGATHFAAYLPAGGNTAGPGNYQRPDLTTGDPVTDGVNGSPRTANETRAKSIGADYYMRIR
;
A
#
# COMPACT_ATOMS: atom_id res chain seq x y z
N MET A 1 -39.35 -3.02 21.24
CA MET A 1 -38.24 -3.10 22.21
C MET A 1 -37.31 -1.92 21.93
N GLY A 2 -37.47 -0.80 22.64
CA GLY A 2 -36.74 0.44 22.33
C GLY A 2 -35.29 0.37 22.80
N ALA A 3 -34.34 0.42 21.86
CA ALA A 3 -32.91 0.45 22.18
C ALA A 3 -32.60 1.70 23.04
N ARG A 4 -32.18 1.49 24.29
CA ARG A 4 -31.76 2.59 25.17
C ARG A 4 -30.47 3.18 24.64
N ARG A 5 -30.47 4.48 24.35
CA ARG A 5 -29.29 5.21 23.89
C ARG A 5 -28.26 5.31 25.01
N PRO A 6 -26.96 5.17 24.71
CA PRO A 6 -25.90 5.33 25.70
C PRO A 6 -25.91 6.76 26.28
N LEU A 7 -25.60 6.88 27.56
CA LEU A 7 -25.54 8.17 28.26
C LEU A 7 -24.10 8.71 28.33
N VAL A 8 -23.96 10.04 28.30
CA VAL A 8 -22.69 10.75 28.49
C VAL A 8 -22.81 11.74 29.65
N LEU A 9 -21.74 11.92 30.42
CA LEU A 9 -21.64 12.94 31.46
C LEU A 9 -21.18 14.26 30.85
N VAL A 10 -21.99 15.32 30.98
CA VAL A 10 -21.61 16.69 30.59
C VAL A 10 -21.90 17.62 31.77
N GLY A 11 -20.88 18.27 32.31
CA GLY A 11 -21.03 19.17 33.47
C GLY A 11 -21.61 18.50 34.72
N GLY A 12 -21.29 17.23 34.96
CA GLY A 12 -21.78 16.46 36.11
C GLY A 12 -23.22 15.95 35.99
N LYS A 13 -23.90 16.15 34.85
CA LYS A 13 -25.24 15.62 34.57
C LYS A 13 -25.19 14.62 33.43
N THR A 14 -25.92 13.51 33.60
CA THR A 14 -26.02 12.48 32.57
C THR A 14 -27.08 12.87 31.54
N ARG A 15 -26.71 12.95 30.25
CA ARG A 15 -27.65 13.15 29.14
C ARG A 15 -27.58 11.98 28.16
N GLN A 16 -28.65 11.77 27.41
CA GLN A 16 -28.62 10.82 26.30
C GLN A 16 -27.71 11.36 25.20
N MET A 17 -26.84 10.50 24.69
CA MET A 17 -26.03 10.80 23.53
C MET A 17 -26.92 10.89 22.29
N THR A 18 -26.69 11.90 21.46
CA THR A 18 -27.29 11.98 20.13
C THR A 18 -26.69 10.93 19.20
N VAL A 19 -27.40 10.61 18.11
CA VAL A 19 -26.89 9.66 17.10
C VAL A 19 -25.61 10.22 16.45
N ALA A 20 -25.53 11.54 16.27
CA ALA A 20 -24.34 12.20 15.73
C ALA A 20 -23.13 12.04 16.66
N GLU A 21 -23.28 12.33 17.95
CA GLU A 21 -22.20 12.15 18.94
C GLU A 21 -21.74 10.68 19.03
N PHE A 22 -22.67 9.73 18.95
CA PHE A 22 -22.34 8.31 18.93
C PHE A 22 -21.53 7.93 17.68
N ASN A 23 -21.93 8.47 16.51
CA ASN A 23 -21.20 8.26 15.27
C ASN A 23 -19.81 8.90 15.26
N ASP A 24 -19.57 9.92 16.08
CA ASP A 24 -18.26 10.55 16.23
C ASP A 24 -17.31 9.77 17.15
N LEU A 25 -17.85 9.08 18.17
CA LEU A 25 -17.03 8.34 19.13
C LEU A 25 -16.16 7.27 18.48
N ARG A 26 -16.68 6.58 17.45
CA ARG A 26 -15.90 5.54 16.75
C ARG A 26 -14.61 6.08 16.15
N TRP A 27 -14.60 7.36 15.77
CA TRP A 27 -13.41 8.03 15.26
C TRP A 27 -12.50 8.41 16.45
N GLN A 28 -13.05 9.04 17.48
CA GLN A 28 -12.29 9.41 18.69
C GLN A 28 -11.61 8.25 19.43
N MET A 29 -12.07 7.01 19.21
CA MET A 29 -11.51 5.81 19.84
C MET A 29 -10.31 5.21 19.10
N LEU A 30 -10.03 5.62 17.85
CA LEU A 30 -8.87 5.11 17.11
C LEU A 30 -7.57 5.75 17.63
N PRO A 31 -6.48 5.02 17.90
CA PRO A 31 -5.23 5.62 18.35
C PRO A 31 -4.64 6.64 17.37
N LEU A 32 -3.92 7.63 17.91
CA LEU A 32 -3.11 8.56 17.10
C LEU A 32 -2.01 7.81 16.35
N GLY A 33 -1.77 8.18 15.09
CA GLY A 33 -0.77 7.55 14.23
C GLY A 33 -1.18 6.19 13.66
N MET A 34 -2.36 5.67 14.02
CA MET A 34 -2.84 4.42 13.46
C MET A 34 -3.39 4.63 12.05
N ALA A 35 -2.80 3.92 11.08
CA ALA A 35 -3.34 3.80 9.74
C ALA A 35 -4.38 2.67 9.70
N PHE A 36 -5.53 2.91 9.07
CA PHE A 36 -6.59 1.90 8.91
C PHE A 36 -7.27 2.02 7.54
N PRO A 37 -7.70 0.89 6.95
CA PRO A 37 -8.32 0.89 5.63
C PRO A 37 -9.83 1.16 5.70
N ILE A 38 -10.35 1.87 4.70
CA ILE A 38 -11.78 2.01 4.41
C ILE A 38 -12.04 1.66 2.94
N TRP A 39 -13.10 0.89 2.70
CA TRP A 39 -13.59 0.54 1.37
C TRP A 39 -14.42 1.67 0.76
N THR A 40 -13.80 2.81 0.47
CA THR A 40 -14.47 4.03 -0.04
C THR A 40 -15.18 3.84 -1.38
N HIS A 41 -14.80 2.81 -2.16
CA HIS A 41 -15.46 2.44 -3.40
C HIS A 41 -16.85 1.79 -3.18
N LEU A 42 -17.19 1.38 -1.96
CA LEU A 42 -18.50 0.84 -1.62
C LEU A 42 -19.45 1.96 -1.23
N ALA A 43 -20.64 1.95 -1.83
CA ALA A 43 -21.70 2.88 -1.47
C ALA A 43 -22.06 2.76 0.02
N GLY A 44 -22.12 3.90 0.71
CA GLY A 44 -22.42 3.96 2.16
C GLY A 44 -21.22 3.72 3.07
N ALA A 45 -20.01 3.46 2.55
CA ALA A 45 -18.80 3.48 3.36
C ALA A 45 -18.60 4.87 3.98
N GLN A 46 -18.48 4.91 5.31
CA GLN A 46 -18.34 6.17 6.03
C GLN A 46 -16.86 6.49 6.23
N ILE A 47 -16.50 7.73 5.91
CA ILE A 47 -15.16 8.28 6.16
C ILE A 47 -15.20 9.22 7.38
N PRO A 48 -14.09 9.40 8.11
CA PRO A 48 -14.05 10.36 9.20
C PRO A 48 -14.33 11.77 8.67
N PRO A 49 -15.18 12.58 9.30
CA PRO A 49 -15.42 13.94 8.85
C PRO A 49 -14.20 14.84 9.12
N THR A 50 -14.18 15.99 8.45
CA THR A 50 -13.02 16.87 8.43
C THR A 50 -13.06 18.00 9.45
N ASP A 51 -14.23 18.26 10.02
CA ASP A 51 -14.64 19.46 10.75
C ASP A 51 -14.89 19.21 12.25
N ASN A 52 -14.26 18.20 12.83
CA ASN A 52 -14.38 17.91 14.26
C ASN A 52 -13.23 18.53 15.08
N PRO A 53 -13.49 19.20 16.21
CA PRO A 53 -12.44 19.74 17.07
C PRO A 53 -11.71 18.67 17.91
N ASN A 54 -12.29 17.49 18.10
CA ASN A 54 -11.72 16.44 18.95
C ASN A 54 -10.88 15.42 18.19
N TYR A 55 -11.00 15.40 16.86
CA TYR A 55 -10.19 14.52 16.03
C TYR A 55 -9.92 15.10 14.66
N ARG A 56 -8.82 14.65 14.05
CA ARG A 56 -8.50 14.94 12.66
C ARG A 56 -7.80 13.74 12.05
N TYR A 57 -8.15 13.44 10.81
CA TYR A 57 -7.52 12.40 10.03
C TYR A 57 -6.89 13.01 8.78
N ILE A 58 -5.94 12.27 8.25
CA ILE A 58 -5.46 12.45 6.88
C ILE A 58 -5.79 11.21 6.09
N LYS A 59 -6.12 11.39 4.81
CA LYS A 59 -6.11 10.29 3.84
C LYS A 59 -4.68 10.16 3.35
N LEU A 60 -4.13 8.95 3.30
CA LEU A 60 -2.73 8.73 2.92
C LEU A 60 -2.54 8.79 1.39
N THR A 61 -3.11 9.81 0.76
CA THR A 61 -3.12 10.09 -0.69
C THR A 61 -2.59 11.50 -0.92
N ALA A 62 -1.67 11.64 -1.87
CA ALA A 62 -1.15 12.92 -2.32
C ALA A 62 -2.20 13.76 -3.03
N SER A 63 -2.19 15.07 -2.77
CA SER A 63 -3.06 16.08 -3.39
C SER A 63 -4.55 15.79 -3.25
N ASP A 64 -4.95 15.06 -2.21
CA ASP A 64 -6.36 14.75 -1.95
C ASP A 64 -7.02 15.89 -1.16
N SER A 65 -8.18 16.34 -1.63
CA SER A 65 -8.94 17.43 -1.01
C SER A 65 -9.29 17.19 0.47
N TYR A 66 -9.36 15.92 0.89
CA TYR A 66 -9.59 15.56 2.29
C TYR A 66 -8.53 16.16 3.23
N ASN A 67 -7.30 16.31 2.74
CA ASN A 67 -6.13 16.76 3.49
C ASN A 67 -5.94 18.29 3.50
N THR A 68 -6.90 19.04 2.96
CA THR A 68 -6.83 20.50 2.90
C THR A 68 -6.47 21.10 4.26
N GLY A 69 -5.39 21.90 4.28
CA GLY A 69 -4.92 22.63 5.45
C GLY A 69 -4.22 21.80 6.54
N VAL A 70 -4.01 20.49 6.36
CA VAL A 70 -3.36 19.64 7.37
C VAL A 70 -2.15 18.85 6.87
N LEU A 71 -1.85 18.93 5.58
CA LEU A 71 -0.60 18.45 4.99
C LEU A 71 0.12 19.60 4.30
N THR A 72 1.44 19.63 4.42
CA THR A 72 2.34 20.53 3.70
C THR A 72 3.54 19.75 3.17
N SER A 73 4.37 20.39 2.34
CA SER A 73 5.59 19.79 1.78
C SER A 73 5.34 18.43 1.11
N GLU A 74 4.19 18.29 0.44
CA GLU A 74 3.88 17.09 -0.31
C GLU A 74 4.89 16.90 -1.44
N SER A 75 5.37 15.67 -1.60
CA SER A 75 6.31 15.29 -2.65
C SER A 75 5.88 13.95 -3.21
N VAL A 76 5.78 13.86 -4.54
CA VAL A 76 5.56 12.62 -5.28
C VAL A 76 6.66 12.49 -6.32
N SER A 77 7.36 11.37 -6.32
CA SER A 77 8.49 11.11 -7.22
C SER A 77 8.53 9.66 -7.69
N GLY A 78 9.30 9.40 -8.73
CA GLY A 78 9.41 8.07 -9.35
C GLY A 78 8.26 7.74 -10.29
N SER A 79 8.28 6.53 -10.81
CA SER A 79 7.24 5.96 -11.68
C SER A 79 6.88 4.57 -11.19
N ALA A 80 5.64 4.13 -11.43
CA ALA A 80 5.20 2.80 -11.05
C ALA A 80 6.19 1.71 -11.53
N PRO A 81 6.63 0.78 -10.66
CA PRO A 81 6.14 0.53 -9.30
C PRO A 81 6.84 1.32 -8.18
N LEU A 82 7.86 2.11 -8.50
CA LEU A 82 8.74 2.78 -7.54
C LEU A 82 8.26 4.17 -7.10
N VAL A 83 6.94 4.40 -7.06
CA VAL A 83 6.40 5.70 -6.63
C VAL A 83 6.70 5.91 -5.14
N GLN A 84 7.25 7.08 -4.82
CA GLN A 84 7.52 7.52 -3.45
C GLN A 84 6.71 8.80 -3.21
N ALA A 85 5.91 8.81 -2.16
CA ALA A 85 5.01 9.91 -1.85
C ALA A 85 5.04 10.22 -0.35
N THR A 86 5.39 11.46 0.00
CA THR A 86 5.52 11.92 1.39
C THR A 86 4.83 13.26 1.59
N ALA A 87 4.43 13.54 2.82
CA ALA A 87 3.97 14.85 3.27
C ALA A 87 4.45 15.13 4.70
N VAL A 88 4.39 16.39 5.11
CA VAL A 88 4.56 16.80 6.51
C VAL A 88 3.19 17.13 7.09
N ILE A 89 2.88 16.57 8.26
CA ILE A 89 1.66 16.90 9.00
C ILE A 89 1.75 18.34 9.48
N SER A 90 0.73 19.14 9.18
CA SER A 90 0.66 20.57 9.47
C SER A 90 -0.66 20.92 10.16
N ASP A 91 -0.91 20.31 11.32
CA ASP A 91 -2.04 20.62 12.20
C ASP A 91 -1.49 21.00 13.58
N ALA A 92 -1.57 22.27 13.96
CA ALA A 92 -1.02 22.78 15.22
C ALA A 92 -1.62 22.11 16.47
N GLY A 93 -2.84 21.56 16.38
CA GLY A 93 -3.45 20.80 17.47
C GLY A 93 -3.01 19.34 17.55
N SER A 94 -2.25 18.85 16.57
CA SER A 94 -1.81 17.46 16.48
C SER A 94 -0.52 17.23 17.28
N PRO A 95 -0.44 16.17 18.11
CA PRO A 95 0.84 15.71 18.67
C PRO A 95 1.84 15.22 17.60
N LEU A 96 1.37 14.98 16.38
CA LEU A 96 2.18 14.57 15.22
C LEU A 96 2.53 15.75 14.30
N ASN A 97 2.27 16.99 14.72
CA ASN A 97 2.62 18.17 13.92
C ASN A 97 4.12 18.20 13.58
N GLY A 98 4.44 18.53 12.32
CA GLY A 98 5.80 18.54 11.79
C GLY A 98 6.38 17.15 11.45
N GLN A 99 5.67 16.05 11.75
CA GLN A 99 6.14 14.72 11.40
C GLN A 99 5.93 14.43 9.92
N THR A 100 6.91 13.75 9.31
CA THR A 100 6.80 13.28 7.93
C THR A 100 6.02 11.97 7.88
N VAL A 101 5.05 11.88 6.98
CA VAL A 101 4.23 10.70 6.75
C VAL A 101 4.36 10.23 5.30
N ARG A 102 4.18 8.92 5.10
CA ARG A 102 4.10 8.28 3.78
C ARG A 102 2.67 8.26 3.28
N LEU A 103 2.46 8.65 2.03
CA LEU A 103 1.16 8.66 1.38
C LEU A 103 0.95 7.34 0.65
N ILE A 104 0.76 6.27 1.44
CA ILE A 104 0.78 4.88 0.96
C ILE A 104 -0.30 4.53 -0.05
N ASN A 105 -1.43 5.26 -0.09
CA ASN A 105 -2.44 5.08 -1.14
C ASN A 105 -1.89 5.53 -2.50
N THR A 106 -1.03 6.55 -2.51
CA THR A 106 -0.35 7.03 -3.72
C THR A 106 0.84 6.15 -4.08
N GLU A 107 1.60 5.67 -3.08
CA GLU A 107 2.73 4.76 -3.33
C GLU A 107 2.28 3.36 -3.78
N GLY A 108 1.04 2.95 -3.46
CA GLY A 108 0.62 1.55 -3.60
C GLY A 108 1.28 0.60 -2.59
N ARG A 109 1.82 1.14 -1.49
CA ARG A 109 2.62 0.39 -0.51
C ARG A 109 1.75 -0.47 0.39
N VAL A 110 2.22 -1.71 0.62
CA VAL A 110 1.63 -2.62 1.62
C VAL A 110 2.27 -2.42 3.00
N ILE A 111 1.44 -2.32 4.04
CA ILE A 111 1.91 -2.32 5.44
C ILE A 111 2.16 -3.76 5.89
N ARG A 112 3.32 -4.02 6.49
CA ARG A 112 3.71 -5.33 7.05
C ARG A 112 4.29 -5.18 8.45
N ALA A 113 4.22 -6.24 9.24
CA ALA A 113 4.92 -6.30 10.53
C ALA A 113 6.45 -6.19 10.35
N GLY A 114 7.11 -5.48 11.25
CA GLY A 114 8.54 -5.21 11.22
C GLY A 114 8.92 -4.02 12.09
N ASN A 115 10.07 -3.41 11.80
CA ASN A 115 10.52 -2.18 12.47
C ASN A 115 9.65 -1.00 11.99
N SER A 116 8.91 -0.39 12.93
CA SER A 116 8.02 0.73 12.61
C SER A 116 8.77 1.86 11.91
N GLY A 117 8.18 2.40 10.83
CA GLY A 117 8.77 3.46 10.01
C GLY A 117 9.88 3.03 9.04
N THR A 118 10.39 1.80 9.11
CA THR A 118 11.38 1.32 8.15
C THR A 118 10.73 1.10 6.79
N VAL A 119 11.19 1.85 5.79
CA VAL A 119 10.70 1.77 4.41
C VAL A 119 11.53 0.73 3.65
N LEU A 120 10.85 -0.29 3.12
CA LEU A 120 11.45 -1.32 2.29
C LEU A 120 10.87 -1.21 0.89
N ALA A 121 11.74 -1.09 -0.12
CA ALA A 121 11.35 -1.20 -1.52
C ALA A 121 11.34 -2.68 -1.95
N ASP A 122 10.76 -2.97 -3.11
CA ASP A 122 10.82 -4.31 -3.69
C ASP A 122 12.28 -4.70 -3.93
N ALA A 123 12.69 -5.83 -3.34
CA ALA A 123 14.04 -6.35 -3.51
C ALA A 123 14.22 -7.06 -4.86
N PHE A 124 13.13 -7.44 -5.53
CA PHE A 124 13.15 -8.25 -6.74
C PHE A 124 12.33 -7.59 -7.85
N GLN A 125 13.00 -6.79 -8.68
CA GLN A 125 12.40 -6.09 -9.83
C GLN A 125 12.87 -6.64 -11.18
N GLY A 126 13.75 -7.63 -11.15
CA GLY A 126 14.28 -8.34 -12.31
C GLY A 126 15.27 -9.40 -11.85
N HIS A 127 15.40 -10.46 -12.64
CA HIS A 127 16.43 -11.46 -12.44
C HIS A 127 16.97 -11.94 -13.77
N ARG A 128 18.25 -12.29 -13.77
CA ARG A 128 18.90 -13.04 -14.84
C ARG A 128 19.45 -14.29 -14.20
N MET A 129 19.25 -15.44 -14.84
CA MET A 129 19.98 -16.62 -14.45
C MET A 129 21.33 -16.61 -15.14
N ALA A 130 22.36 -17.06 -14.44
CA ALA A 130 23.64 -17.43 -15.03
C ALA A 130 23.84 -18.95 -14.89
N PRO A 131 24.59 -19.60 -15.78
CA PRO A 131 25.01 -20.97 -15.58
C PRO A 131 25.77 -21.10 -14.25
N LEU A 132 25.72 -22.30 -13.66
CA LEU A 132 26.51 -22.62 -12.46
C LEU A 132 28.01 -22.43 -12.73
N SER A 133 28.78 -22.13 -11.68
CA SER A 133 30.24 -21.93 -11.78
C SER A 133 30.90 -23.10 -12.52
N GLY A 134 31.69 -22.77 -13.56
CA GLY A 134 32.33 -23.75 -14.45
C GLY A 134 31.57 -24.04 -15.75
N ALA A 135 30.31 -23.64 -15.86
CA ALA A 135 29.54 -23.68 -17.11
C ALA A 135 29.52 -22.29 -17.77
N THR A 136 29.61 -22.26 -19.09
CA THR A 136 29.48 -21.03 -19.90
C THR A 136 28.11 -20.90 -20.55
N HIS A 137 27.29 -21.95 -20.51
CA HIS A 137 25.99 -22.05 -21.20
C HIS A 137 24.98 -22.86 -20.37
N PHE A 138 23.68 -22.65 -20.60
CA PHE A 138 22.63 -23.53 -20.11
C PHE A 138 22.56 -24.81 -20.95
N ALA A 139 22.26 -25.96 -20.32
CA ALA A 139 22.00 -27.19 -21.05
C ALA A 139 20.57 -27.16 -21.62
N ALA A 140 20.43 -27.38 -22.93
CA ALA A 140 19.12 -27.56 -23.57
C ALA A 140 18.75 -29.05 -23.59
N TYR A 141 17.60 -29.41 -23.04
CA TYR A 141 17.01 -30.72 -23.27
C TYR A 141 16.31 -30.71 -24.63
N LEU A 142 16.82 -31.50 -25.58
CA LEU A 142 16.16 -31.75 -26.84
C LEU A 142 15.24 -32.98 -26.70
N PRO A 143 14.08 -33.02 -27.38
CA PRO A 143 13.33 -34.26 -27.54
C PRO A 143 14.21 -35.31 -28.24
N ALA A 144 13.97 -36.58 -27.96
CA ALA A 144 14.77 -37.70 -28.47
C ALA A 144 14.92 -37.59 -30.01
N GLY A 145 16.18 -37.49 -30.48
CA GLY A 145 16.52 -37.30 -31.90
C GLY A 145 16.82 -35.86 -32.31
N GLY A 146 16.77 -34.88 -31.41
CA GLY A 146 17.22 -33.52 -31.71
C GLY A 146 18.75 -33.44 -31.87
N ASN A 147 19.23 -32.98 -33.02
CA ASN A 147 20.64 -32.68 -33.23
C ASN A 147 21.03 -31.40 -32.46
N THR A 148 22.00 -31.50 -31.56
CA THR A 148 22.78 -30.32 -31.19
C THR A 148 23.64 -29.92 -32.37
N ALA A 149 23.78 -28.61 -32.62
CA ALA A 149 24.62 -28.14 -33.69
C ALA A 149 26.05 -28.70 -33.52
N GLY A 150 26.61 -29.26 -34.59
CA GLY A 150 27.90 -29.94 -34.57
C GLY A 150 29.06 -29.06 -34.05
N PRO A 151 30.23 -29.68 -33.77
CA PRO A 151 31.38 -28.98 -33.21
C PRO A 151 31.72 -27.74 -34.05
N GLY A 152 31.67 -26.55 -33.42
CA GLY A 152 31.94 -25.25 -34.05
C GLY A 152 30.74 -24.32 -34.18
N ASN A 153 29.50 -24.81 -34.01
CA ASN A 153 28.31 -23.98 -34.04
C ASN A 153 27.91 -23.53 -32.63
N TYR A 154 28.45 -22.38 -32.19
CA TYR A 154 27.97 -21.68 -31.02
C TYR A 154 26.57 -21.10 -31.31
N GLN A 155 25.50 -21.75 -30.83
CA GLN A 155 24.25 -21.01 -30.61
C GLN A 155 24.55 -19.99 -29.52
N ARG A 156 24.44 -18.69 -29.86
CA ARG A 156 24.58 -17.61 -28.90
C ARG A 156 23.67 -17.95 -27.71
N PRO A 157 24.22 -18.19 -26.50
CA PRO A 157 23.36 -18.36 -25.33
C PRO A 157 22.53 -17.10 -25.25
N ASP A 158 21.21 -17.28 -25.13
CA ASP A 158 20.32 -16.17 -24.83
C ASP A 158 20.92 -15.42 -23.63
N LEU A 159 21.27 -14.15 -23.84
CA LEU A 159 22.07 -13.37 -22.89
C LEU A 159 21.30 -13.08 -21.59
N THR A 160 20.04 -13.45 -21.58
CA THR A 160 19.09 -13.37 -20.49
C THR A 160 18.24 -14.63 -20.56
N THR A 161 17.89 -15.24 -19.44
CA THR A 161 16.79 -16.21 -19.42
C THR A 161 15.57 -15.56 -20.09
N GLY A 162 15.02 -16.23 -21.10
CA GLY A 162 13.97 -15.66 -21.96
C GLY A 162 12.69 -15.26 -21.21
N ASP A 163 11.79 -14.63 -21.94
CA ASP A 163 10.50 -14.17 -21.42
C ASP A 163 9.71 -15.31 -20.74
N PRO A 164 8.84 -14.99 -19.76
CA PRO A 164 8.00 -15.99 -19.13
C PRO A 164 7.23 -16.83 -20.16
N VAL A 165 7.47 -18.14 -20.19
CA VAL A 165 6.81 -19.09 -21.11
C VAL A 165 5.66 -19.80 -20.39
N THR A 166 4.58 -20.07 -21.11
CA THR A 166 3.49 -20.92 -20.60
C THR A 166 3.97 -22.37 -20.40
N ASP A 167 3.54 -23.00 -19.30
CA ASP A 167 3.81 -24.41 -19.01
C ASP A 167 2.71 -25.35 -19.52
N GLY A 168 1.68 -24.80 -20.17
CA GLY A 168 0.52 -25.56 -20.68
C GLY A 168 -0.43 -26.09 -19.60
N VAL A 169 -0.15 -25.89 -18.30
CA VAL A 169 -0.93 -26.42 -17.17
C VAL A 169 -1.49 -25.30 -16.30
N ASN A 170 -0.65 -24.33 -15.95
CA ASN A 170 -0.99 -23.18 -15.10
C ASN A 170 -1.28 -21.92 -15.91
N GLY A 171 -1.40 -22.06 -17.23
CA GLY A 171 -1.76 -21.00 -18.17
C GLY A 171 -0.58 -20.13 -18.62
N SER A 172 -0.89 -18.96 -19.19
CA SER A 172 0.13 -17.96 -19.56
C SER A 172 0.58 -17.17 -18.32
N PRO A 173 1.90 -16.99 -18.09
CA PRO A 173 2.39 -16.21 -16.98
C PRO A 173 1.82 -14.79 -17.01
N ARG A 174 1.32 -14.32 -15.86
CA ARG A 174 0.85 -12.95 -15.71
C ARG A 174 2.04 -12.04 -15.47
N THR A 175 2.27 -11.10 -16.38
CA THR A 175 3.32 -10.07 -16.26
C THR A 175 2.69 -8.70 -16.02
N ALA A 176 3.35 -7.88 -15.20
CA ALA A 176 2.99 -6.50 -14.91
C ALA A 176 4.24 -5.77 -14.42
N ASN A 177 4.15 -4.45 -14.24
CA ASN A 177 5.26 -3.62 -13.76
C ASN A 177 5.67 -3.92 -12.29
N GLU A 178 4.93 -4.76 -11.57
CA GLU A 178 5.17 -5.12 -10.17
C GLU A 178 4.83 -6.60 -9.94
N THR A 179 5.69 -7.31 -9.21
CA THR A 179 5.40 -8.67 -8.75
C THR A 179 4.54 -8.62 -7.49
N ARG A 180 3.29 -9.12 -7.56
CA ARG A 180 2.37 -9.08 -6.42
C ARG A 180 1.51 -10.33 -6.31
N ALA A 181 1.12 -10.66 -5.08
CA ALA A 181 0.03 -11.61 -4.82
C ALA A 181 -1.30 -11.04 -5.33
N LYS A 182 -2.35 -11.87 -5.40
CA LYS A 182 -3.72 -11.36 -5.62
C LYS A 182 -4.05 -10.42 -4.46
N SER A 183 -4.27 -9.15 -4.76
CA SER A 183 -4.58 -8.10 -3.79
C SER A 183 -5.68 -7.18 -4.32
N ILE A 184 -6.23 -6.37 -3.43
CA ILE A 184 -7.24 -5.36 -3.73
C ILE A 184 -6.93 -4.12 -2.88
N GLY A 185 -7.03 -2.93 -3.47
CA GLY A 185 -6.72 -1.67 -2.80
C GLY A 185 -7.87 -1.16 -1.95
N ALA A 186 -7.54 -0.64 -0.76
CA ALA A 186 -8.45 0.12 0.10
C ALA A 186 -7.81 1.49 0.38
N ASP A 187 -8.64 2.50 0.65
CA ASP A 187 -8.13 3.83 1.04
C ASP A 187 -7.72 3.80 2.50
N TYR A 188 -6.45 4.07 2.78
CA TYR A 188 -5.96 4.23 4.15
C TYR A 188 -6.11 5.66 4.64
N TYR A 189 -6.57 5.75 5.89
CA TYR A 189 -6.64 6.98 6.67
C TYR A 189 -5.78 6.82 7.93
N MET A 190 -5.23 7.94 8.44
CA MET A 190 -4.46 7.96 9.68
C MET A 190 -4.95 9.06 10.60
N ARG A 191 -5.18 8.73 11.87
CA ARG A 191 -5.56 9.73 12.88
C ARG A 191 -4.35 10.58 13.25
N ILE A 192 -4.49 11.90 13.19
CA ILE A 192 -3.45 12.86 13.57
C ILE A 192 -3.84 13.68 14.81
N ARG A 193 -5.13 13.80 15.13
CA ARG A 193 -5.66 14.46 16.33
C ARG A 193 -6.85 13.68 16.84
#